data_AF-A0A100Y640-F1
#
_entry.id   AF-A0A100Y640-F1
#
_cell.length_a   1.000
_cell.length_b   1.000
_cell.length_c   1.000
_cell.angle_alpha   90.00
_cell.angle_beta   90.00
_cell.angle_gamma   90.00
#
_symmetry.space_group_name_H-M   'P 1'
#
loop_
_entity.id
_entity.type
_entity.pdbx_description
1 polymer ?
#
loop_
_entity_poly.entity_id
_entity_poly.type
_entity_poly.pdbx_seq_one_letter_code
_entity_poly.pdbx_strand_id
1 'polypeptide(L)'
;MMGVVILTEDAIREEIEQLAVKSVAPGLVALALALASAIDAADGPSAVAVAARELRATMSELRKLAPPAVKGDALDELASRRADRRGA
;
A
#
# COMPACT_ATOMS: atom_id res chain seq x y z
N MET A 1 -17.93 20.95 14.21
CA MET A 1 -16.92 20.42 13.28
C MET A 1 -16.95 18.91 13.44
N MET A 2 -17.69 18.19 12.58
CA MET A 2 -17.70 16.72 12.60
C MET A 2 -16.32 16.27 12.09
N GLY A 3 -15.48 15.75 12.98
CA GLY A 3 -14.21 15.16 12.58
C GLY A 3 -14.50 13.93 11.73
N VAL A 4 -13.94 13.88 10.52
CA VAL A 4 -13.99 12.67 9.69
C VAL A 4 -13.19 11.60 10.43
N VAL A 5 -13.87 10.55 10.89
CA VAL A 5 -13.19 9.35 11.40
C VAL A 5 -12.69 8.60 10.18
N ILE A 6 -11.37 8.56 9.99
CA ILE A 6 -10.75 7.75 8.94
C ILE A 6 -10.71 6.31 9.46
N LEU A 7 -11.40 5.41 8.76
CA LEU A 7 -11.37 3.98 9.04
C LEU A 7 -10.05 3.37 8.55
N THR A 8 -9.58 2.35 9.24
CA THR A 8 -8.38 1.59 8.87
C THR A 8 -8.56 0.98 7.48
N GLU A 9 -9.75 0.46 7.18
CA GLU A 9 -10.08 -0.10 5.88
C GLU A 9 -9.89 0.91 4.74
N ASP A 10 -10.34 2.16 4.93
CA ASP A 10 -10.22 3.22 3.93
C ASP A 10 -8.75 3.55 3.64
N ALA A 11 -7.93 3.70 4.69
CA ALA A 11 -6.51 3.98 4.55
C ALA A 11 -5.76 2.83 3.85
N ILE A 12 -6.08 1.58 4.18
CA ILE A 12 -5.46 0.40 3.56
C ILE A 12 -5.89 0.26 2.10
N ARG A 13 -7.14 0.59 1.77
CA ARG A 13 -7.64 0.61 0.40
C ARG A 13 -6.85 1.59 -0.46
N GLU A 14 -6.62 2.80 0.04
CA GLU A 14 -5.81 3.82 -0.65
C GLU A 14 -4.36 3.34 -0.85
N GLU A 15 -3.73 2.77 0.17
CA GLU A 15 -2.36 2.24 0.04
C GLU A 15 -2.28 1.12 -1.01
N ILE A 16 -3.23 0.18 -1.01
CA ILE A 16 -3.27 -0.92 -2.01
C ILE A 16 -3.43 -0.39 -3.44
N GLU A 17 -4.16 0.70 -3.62
CA GLU A 17 -4.29 1.37 -4.92
C GLU A 17 -2.96 1.95 -5.38
N GLN A 18 -2.21 2.59 -4.49
CA GLN A 18 -0.87 3.11 -4.78
C GLN A 18 0.14 1.99 -5.10
N LEU A 19 0.00 0.82 -4.47
CA LEU A 19 0.87 -0.33 -4.71
C LEU A 19 0.59 -1.03 -6.05
N ALA A 20 -0.54 -0.80 -6.71
CA ALA A 20 -0.92 -1.45 -7.99
C ALA A 20 -0.86 -3.00 -7.96
N VAL A 21 -1.06 -3.61 -6.80
CA VAL A 21 -0.93 -5.07 -6.56
C VAL A 21 -2.24 -5.87 -6.77
N LYS A 22 -3.37 -5.19 -7.06
CA LYS A 22 -4.70 -5.82 -7.16
C LYS A 22 -4.76 -6.99 -8.15
N SER A 23 -4.06 -6.88 -9.29
CA SER A 23 -4.00 -7.94 -10.32
C SER A 23 -2.95 -9.02 -10.03
N VAL A 24 -1.90 -8.69 -9.26
CA VAL A 24 -0.78 -9.58 -8.97
C VAL A 24 -1.10 -10.53 -7.82
N ALA A 25 -1.76 -10.02 -6.77
CA ALA A 25 -2.05 -10.78 -5.56
C ALA A 25 -3.46 -10.48 -5.01
N PRO A 26 -4.54 -10.79 -5.77
CA PRO A 26 -5.90 -10.46 -5.38
C PRO A 26 -6.33 -11.07 -4.03
N GLY A 27 -5.82 -12.28 -3.70
CA GLY A 27 -6.10 -12.93 -2.43
C GLY A 27 -5.48 -12.21 -1.23
N LEU A 28 -4.23 -11.74 -1.35
CA LEU A 28 -3.57 -10.96 -0.29
C LEU A 28 -4.21 -9.58 -0.13
N VAL A 29 -4.68 -8.97 -1.22
CA VAL A 29 -5.46 -7.73 -1.17
C VAL A 29 -6.78 -7.93 -0.43
N ALA A 30 -7.53 -9.00 -0.73
CA ALA A 30 -8.77 -9.30 -0.03
C ALA A 30 -8.53 -9.55 1.46
N LEU A 31 -7.46 -10.26 1.82
CA LEU A 31 -7.08 -10.51 3.21
C LEU A 31 -6.73 -9.20 3.94
N ALA A 32 -5.95 -8.32 3.32
CA ALA A 32 -5.60 -7.03 3.91
C ALA A 32 -6.84 -6.17 4.21
N LEU A 33 -7.80 -6.09 3.27
CA LEU A 33 -9.05 -5.37 3.47
C LEU A 33 -9.91 -6.00 4.58
N ALA A 34 -10.00 -7.32 4.63
CA ALA A 34 -10.74 -8.02 5.68
C ALA A 34 -10.13 -7.79 7.07
N LEU A 35 -8.80 -7.81 7.19
CA LEU A 35 -8.09 -7.52 8.44
C LEU A 35 -8.27 -6.06 8.89
N ALA A 36 -8.25 -5.12 7.95
CA ALA A 36 -8.48 -3.71 8.23
C ALA A 36 -9.92 -3.47 8.71
N SER A 37 -10.91 -4.05 8.02
CA SER A 37 -12.32 -4.02 8.43
C SER A 37 -12.53 -4.64 9.82
N ALA A 38 -11.82 -5.74 10.12
CA ALA A 38 -11.87 -6.38 11.44
C ALA A 38 -11.28 -5.50 12.54
N ILE A 39 -10.28 -4.64 12.25
CA ILE A 39 -9.76 -3.67 13.21
C ILE A 39 -10.82 -2.61 13.52
N ASP A 40 -11.49 -2.09 12.49
CA ASP A 40 -12.51 -1.06 12.63
C ASP A 40 -13.75 -1.55 13.40
N ALA A 41 -14.05 -2.86 13.30
CA ALA A 41 -15.19 -3.50 13.96
C ALA A 41 -14.87 -4.19 15.29
N ALA A 42 -13.60 -4.19 15.75
CA ALA A 42 -13.20 -4.98 16.91
C ALA A 42 -13.61 -4.35 18.25
N ASP A 43 -14.34 -5.12 19.06
CA ASP A 43 -14.69 -4.77 20.44
C ASP A 43 -13.61 -5.24 21.43
N GLY A 44 -12.43 -4.64 21.36
CA GLY A 44 -11.41 -4.78 22.41
C GLY A 44 -9.96 -4.77 21.96
N PRO A 45 -9.04 -4.34 22.84
CA PRO A 45 -7.65 -4.07 22.48
C PRO A 45 -6.88 -5.32 22.02
N SER A 46 -7.19 -6.50 22.54
CA SER A 46 -6.52 -7.74 22.14
C SER A 46 -6.90 -8.17 20.72
N ALA A 47 -8.17 -8.03 20.33
CA ALA A 47 -8.63 -8.34 18.97
C ALA A 47 -8.01 -7.38 17.95
N VAL A 48 -8.00 -6.07 18.26
CA VAL A 48 -7.31 -5.05 17.47
C VAL A 48 -5.82 -5.38 17.31
N ALA A 49 -5.12 -5.73 18.40
CA ALA A 49 -3.68 -5.99 18.35
C ALA A 49 -3.32 -7.19 17.47
N VAL A 50 -4.12 -8.26 17.53
CA VAL A 50 -3.93 -9.46 16.69
C VAL A 50 -4.18 -9.12 15.22
N ALA A 51 -5.33 -8.51 14.89
CA ALA A 51 -5.65 -8.14 13.52
C ALA A 51 -4.63 -7.16 12.93
N ALA A 52 -4.18 -6.17 13.71
CA ALA A 52 -3.14 -5.21 13.28
C ALA A 52 -1.76 -5.85 13.07
N ARG A 53 -1.42 -6.91 13.81
CA ARG A 53 -0.18 -7.67 13.57
C ARG A 53 -0.24 -8.40 12.23
N GLU A 54 -1.32 -9.10 11.97
CA GLU A 54 -1.50 -9.86 10.72
C GLU A 54 -1.65 -8.92 9.51
N LEU A 55 -2.31 -7.76 9.68
CA LEU A 55 -2.40 -6.74 8.65
C LEU A 55 -1.00 -6.22 8.27
N ARG A 56 -0.16 -5.94 9.26
CA ARG A 56 1.23 -5.51 9.03
C ARG A 56 2.04 -6.56 8.27
N ALA A 57 1.89 -7.83 8.61
CA ALA A 57 2.53 -8.93 7.88
C ALA A 57 2.04 -9.01 6.43
N THR A 58 0.71 -8.99 6.22
CA THR A 58 0.08 -9.04 4.90
C THR A 58 0.51 -7.88 4.01
N MET A 59 0.48 -6.65 4.53
CA MET A 59 0.94 -5.47 3.80
C MET A 59 2.44 -5.52 3.50
N SER A 60 3.25 -6.10 4.38
CA SER A 60 4.67 -6.31 4.08
C SER A 60 4.88 -7.25 2.89
N GLU A 61 4.08 -8.30 2.74
CA GLU A 61 4.15 -9.18 1.57
C GLU A 61 3.65 -8.48 0.30
N LEU A 62 2.55 -7.73 0.38
CA LEU A 62 2.05 -6.95 -0.76
C LEU A 62 3.09 -5.95 -1.27
N ARG A 63 3.81 -5.25 -0.39
CA ARG A 63 4.86 -4.31 -0.78
C ARG A 63 6.03 -4.97 -1.50
N LYS A 64 6.33 -6.25 -1.23
CA LYS A 64 7.36 -7.02 -1.96
C LYS A 64 6.91 -7.38 -3.38
N LEU A 65 5.60 -7.49 -3.60
CA LEU A 65 4.99 -7.82 -4.89
C LEU A 65 4.63 -6.58 -5.71
N ALA A 66 4.73 -5.39 -5.11
CA ALA A 66 4.45 -4.15 -5.81
C ALA A 66 5.44 -3.98 -6.98
N PRO A 67 4.94 -3.64 -8.18
CA PRO A 67 5.82 -3.30 -9.29
C PRO A 67 6.73 -2.13 -8.87
N PRO A 68 7.95 -2.03 -9.45
CA PRO A 68 8.83 -0.90 -9.21
C PRO A 68 8.09 0.41 -9.43
N ALA A 69 8.20 1.35 -8.49
CA ALA A 69 7.57 2.65 -8.65
C ALA A 69 8.15 3.33 -9.90
N VAL A 70 7.30 3.71 -10.85
CA VAL A 70 7.67 4.48 -12.06
C VAL A 70 8.07 5.92 -11.72
N LYS A 71 8.32 6.24 -10.44
CA LYS A 71 8.72 7.57 -10.00
C LYS A 71 10.23 7.70 -10.11
N GLY A 72 10.70 7.95 -11.34
CA GLY A 72 12.11 8.18 -11.64
C GLY A 72 12.94 6.93 -11.40
N ASP A 73 12.80 5.95 -12.28
CA ASP A 73 13.77 4.86 -12.32
C ASP A 73 15.16 5.50 -12.56
N ALA A 74 16.22 5.02 -11.91
CA ALA A 74 17.55 5.62 -12.04
C ALA A 74 18.04 5.70 -13.50
N LEU A 75 17.41 4.92 -14.38
CA LEU A 75 17.58 4.91 -15.82
C LEU A 75 16.94 6.13 -16.51
N ASP A 76 15.80 6.64 -16.03
CA ASP A 76 15.14 7.85 -16.56
C ASP A 76 15.96 9.11 -16.26
N GLU A 77 16.56 9.21 -15.07
CA GLU A 77 17.50 10.28 -14.73
C GLU A 77 18.77 10.23 -15.61
N LEU A 78 19.26 9.03 -15.92
CA LEU A 78 20.40 8.85 -16.82
C LEU A 78 20.06 9.22 -18.28
N ALA A 79 18.83 8.92 -18.72
CA ALA A 79 18.33 9.31 -20.04
C ALA A 79 18.21 10.84 -20.16
N SER A 80 17.68 11.52 -19.14
CA SER A 80 17.63 12.99 -19.06
C SER A 80 19.03 13.60 -19.17
N ARG A 81 20.00 13.09 -18.38
CA ARG A 81 21.40 13.57 -18.43
C ARG A 81 22.12 13.34 -19.76
N ARG A 82 21.65 12.41 -20.59
CA ARG A 82 22.18 12.16 -21.95
C ARG A 82 21.50 13.05 -23.00
N ALA A 83 20.27 13.49 -22.77
CA ALA A 83 19.61 14.48 -23.62
C ALA A 83 20.29 15.85 -23.44
N ASP A 84 20.54 16.25 -22.19
CA ASP A 84 21.17 17.55 -21.86
C ASP A 84 22.60 17.69 -22.44
N ARG A 85 23.34 16.58 -22.57
CA ARG A 85 24.70 16.57 -23.15
C ARG A 85 24.75 16.55 -24.67
N ARG A 86 23.64 16.24 -25.36
CA ARG A 86 23.57 16.22 -26.84
C ARG A 86 22.91 17.48 -27.41
N GLY A 87 22.50 18.41 -26.55
CA GLY A 87 21.99 19.74 -26.90
C GLY A 87 22.97 20.89 -26.59
N ALA A 88 24.25 20.59 -26.33
CA ALA A 88 25.33 21.57 -26.14
C ALA A 88 26.39 21.44 -27.23
#